data_AF-A0A7I7ZT52-F1
#
_entry.id   AF-A0A7I7ZT52-F1
#
_cell.length_a   1.000
_cell.length_b   1.000
_cell.length_c   1.000
_cell.angle_alpha   90.00
_cell.angle_beta   90.00
_cell.angle_gamma   90.00
#
_symmetry.space_group_name_H-M   'P 1'
#
loop_
_entity.id
_entity.type
_entity.pdbx_description
1 polymer ?
#
loop_
_entity_poly.entity_id
_entity_poly.type
_entity_poly.pdbx_seq_one_letter_code
_entity_poly.pdbx_strand_id
1 'polypeptide(L)'
;MRYRENMTSRRLDGRQAAVLAAALLLAGCSGDKPPAQPTTSTSSAPAQSSSAAPSTPDAGAPPSPTSRQLDGGTCLQLTGAVVNLMSGASPDDAKAAGDTINGFHPPADVQAAVTHFVKTNGLHSSDPDRSQFSRTLNNWVEQQCPVQQPEKKPK
;
A
#
# COMPACT_ATOMS: atom_id res chain seq x y z
N MET A 1 28.41 43.65 -2.19
CA MET A 1 27.55 44.62 -2.93
C MET A 1 27.08 43.97 -4.23
N ARG A 2 25.81 44.24 -4.58
CA ARG A 2 25.14 44.11 -5.90
C ARG A 2 24.49 42.77 -6.27
N TYR A 3 23.20 42.74 -5.93
CA TYR A 3 22.07 42.04 -6.52
C TYR A 3 22.01 42.08 -8.06
N ARG A 4 21.43 41.02 -8.64
CA ARG A 4 20.43 41.00 -9.74
C ARG A 4 20.09 39.53 -10.02
N GLU A 5 19.04 38.94 -9.46
CA GLU A 5 17.63 39.03 -9.90
C GLU A 5 17.47 39.11 -11.43
N ASN A 6 17.22 37.95 -12.05
CA ASN A 6 16.56 37.85 -13.34
C ASN A 6 15.21 37.17 -13.11
N MET A 7 14.22 37.98 -12.72
CA MET A 7 12.81 37.64 -12.88
C MET A 7 12.49 37.67 -14.38
N THR A 8 12.28 36.50 -14.98
CA THR A 8 11.58 36.40 -16.25
C THR A 8 10.19 35.85 -15.98
N SER A 9 9.28 36.77 -15.63
CA SER A 9 7.83 36.57 -15.74
C SER A 9 7.50 36.19 -17.18
N ARG A 10 7.05 34.94 -17.40
CA ARG A 10 6.26 34.63 -18.60
C ARG A 10 4.80 34.73 -18.23
N ARG A 11 4.18 35.75 -18.81
CA ARG A 11 2.77 36.11 -18.73
C ARG A 11 1.91 34.89 -19.08
N LEU A 12 0.88 34.63 -18.27
CA LEU A 12 -0.28 33.86 -18.71
C LEU A 12 -1.06 34.73 -19.70
N ASP A 13 -1.25 34.23 -20.91
CA ASP A 13 -2.20 34.77 -21.89
C ASP A 13 -2.82 33.60 -22.67
N GLY A 14 -4.12 33.70 -22.96
CA GLY A 14 -4.78 32.89 -23.98
C GLY A 14 -5.42 31.57 -23.54
N ARG A 15 -6.74 31.61 -23.36
CA ARG A 15 -7.64 30.44 -23.35
C ARG A 15 -7.43 29.58 -24.61
N GLN A 16 -7.01 28.32 -24.45
CA GLN A 16 -7.36 27.24 -25.37
C GLN A 16 -7.75 25.99 -24.57
N ALA A 17 -9.02 25.62 -24.74
CA ALA A 17 -9.55 24.34 -24.33
C ALA A 17 -9.11 23.25 -25.33
N ALA A 18 -9.31 21.99 -24.90
CA ALA A 18 -9.41 20.79 -25.73
C ALA A 18 -8.04 20.11 -26.02
N VAL A 19 -7.83 18.78 -25.96
CA VAL A 19 -8.67 17.60 -25.78
C VAL A 19 -7.78 16.50 -25.17
N LEU A 20 -8.33 15.72 -24.23
CA LEU A 20 -7.77 14.45 -23.75
C LEU A 20 -7.68 13.43 -24.90
N ALA A 21 -6.49 12.96 -25.24
CA ALA A 21 -6.32 11.78 -26.10
C ALA A 21 -5.65 10.66 -25.29
N ALA A 22 -6.47 9.78 -24.73
CA ALA A 22 -6.04 8.51 -24.15
C ALA A 22 -6.74 7.38 -24.90
N ALA A 23 -5.97 6.50 -25.54
CA ALA A 23 -6.35 5.12 -25.82
C ALA A 23 -5.09 4.31 -26.20
N LEU A 24 -4.48 3.66 -25.21
CA LEU A 24 -3.56 2.54 -25.44
C LEU A 24 -4.39 1.29 -25.73
N LEU A 25 -4.08 0.64 -26.85
CA LEU A 25 -4.63 -0.66 -27.25
C LEU A 25 -4.05 -1.77 -26.38
N LEU A 26 -4.89 -2.77 -26.05
CA LEU A 26 -4.64 -4.22 -26.05
C LEU A 26 -5.37 -4.94 -24.90
N ALA A 27 -6.53 -5.51 -25.20
CA ALA A 27 -7.01 -6.73 -24.54
C ALA A 27 -7.93 -7.48 -25.51
N GLY A 28 -7.37 -8.46 -26.21
CA GLY A 28 -8.13 -9.53 -26.85
C GLY A 28 -8.09 -10.76 -25.96
N CYS A 29 -9.26 -11.29 -25.61
CA CYS A 29 -9.71 -12.69 -25.71
C CYS A 29 -10.78 -12.97 -24.65
N SER A 30 -12.05 -12.68 -24.96
CA SER A 30 -13.20 -13.18 -24.19
C SER A 30 -13.88 -14.29 -24.99
N GLY A 31 -13.99 -15.46 -24.36
CA GLY A 31 -14.67 -16.65 -24.87
C GLY A 31 -16.19 -16.50 -24.95
N ASP A 32 -16.75 -17.34 -25.82
CA ASP A 32 -18.07 -17.31 -26.44
C ASP A 32 -19.26 -17.70 -25.52
N LYS A 33 -20.48 -17.38 -25.98
CA LYS A 33 -21.85 -17.51 -25.37
C LYS A 33 -22.37 -18.97 -25.64
N PRO A 34 -23.60 -19.49 -25.27
CA PRO A 34 -24.87 -18.79 -25.05
C PRO A 34 -25.89 -19.47 -24.05
N PRO A 35 -27.24 -19.27 -24.12
CA PRO A 35 -28.05 -18.81 -22.96
C PRO A 35 -29.15 -19.81 -22.51
N ALA A 36 -29.83 -19.55 -21.38
CA ALA A 36 -31.22 -20.00 -21.16
C ALA A 36 -31.94 -19.16 -20.09
N GLN A 37 -33.22 -18.93 -20.35
CA GLN A 37 -34.20 -18.06 -19.68
C GLN A 37 -34.94 -18.81 -18.52
N PRO A 38 -35.99 -18.26 -17.87
CA PRO A 38 -36.20 -18.36 -16.43
C PRO A 38 -37.30 -19.38 -16.05
N THR A 39 -37.26 -19.94 -14.84
CA THR A 39 -38.43 -20.59 -14.25
C THR A 39 -38.54 -20.31 -12.75
N THR A 40 -39.58 -19.54 -12.43
CA THR A 40 -40.50 -19.64 -11.29
C THR A 40 -40.18 -20.61 -10.17
N SER A 41 -40.17 -20.07 -8.95
CA SER A 41 -40.26 -20.76 -7.66
C SER A 41 -41.54 -21.61 -7.56
N THR A 42 -41.38 -22.88 -7.18
CA THR A 42 -42.42 -23.70 -6.52
C THR A 42 -41.74 -24.66 -5.54
N SER A 43 -42.27 -24.68 -4.32
CA SER A 43 -41.89 -25.49 -3.16
C SER A 43 -41.92 -27.00 -3.41
N SER A 44 -41.02 -27.74 -2.74
CA SER A 44 -41.27 -29.07 -2.15
C SER A 44 -40.11 -29.44 -1.21
N ALA A 45 -40.42 -29.69 0.07
CA ALA A 45 -39.57 -30.39 1.04
C ALA A 45 -39.95 -31.90 1.05
N PRO A 46 -39.38 -32.77 1.91
CA PRO A 46 -38.01 -32.95 2.40
C PRO A 46 -37.48 -34.38 2.08
N ALA A 47 -36.19 -34.66 2.29
CA ALA A 47 -35.72 -36.03 2.56
C ALA A 47 -34.39 -36.03 3.33
N GLN A 48 -34.41 -36.63 4.52
CA GLN A 48 -33.24 -36.98 5.32
C GLN A 48 -32.44 -38.11 4.64
N SER A 49 -31.10 -38.03 4.68
CA SER A 49 -30.25 -39.17 5.04
C SER A 49 -28.83 -38.73 5.36
N SER A 50 -28.25 -39.50 6.28
CA SER A 50 -27.09 -39.28 7.11
C SER A 50 -25.71 -39.24 6.42
N SER A 51 -24.78 -38.66 7.18
CA SER A 51 -23.34 -38.97 7.24
C SER A 51 -22.42 -38.50 6.11
N ALA A 52 -21.70 -37.40 6.36
CA ALA A 52 -20.24 -37.40 6.44
C ALA A 52 -19.78 -36.03 6.99
N ALA A 53 -19.06 -36.06 8.12
CA ALA A 53 -18.39 -34.87 8.64
C ALA A 53 -17.33 -34.42 7.62
N PRO A 54 -17.30 -33.15 7.19
CA PRO A 54 -16.16 -32.65 6.44
C PRO A 54 -14.94 -32.59 7.37
N SER A 55 -13.88 -33.29 6.99
CA SER A 55 -12.57 -33.20 7.62
C SER A 55 -12.16 -31.73 7.72
N THR A 56 -11.96 -31.27 8.95
CA THR A 56 -11.25 -30.03 9.26
C THR A 56 -9.93 -29.99 8.49
N PRO A 57 -9.64 -28.91 7.73
CA PRO A 57 -8.27 -28.63 7.37
C PRO A 57 -7.49 -28.45 8.66
N ASP A 58 -6.33 -29.10 8.72
CA ASP A 58 -5.30 -28.89 9.73
C ASP A 58 -5.19 -27.38 10.00
N ALA A 59 -5.59 -26.98 11.20
CA ALA A 59 -5.34 -25.65 11.70
C ALA A 59 -3.83 -25.57 11.94
N GLY A 60 -3.08 -25.36 10.85
CA GLY A 60 -1.70 -24.94 10.92
C GLY A 60 -1.67 -23.74 11.86
N ALA A 61 -0.95 -23.89 12.96
CA ALA A 61 -0.80 -22.84 13.96
C ALA A 61 -0.53 -21.50 13.25
N PRO A 62 -1.17 -20.39 13.67
CA PRO A 62 -0.86 -19.09 13.09
C PRO A 62 0.65 -18.89 13.14
N PRO A 63 1.30 -18.44 12.05
CA PRO A 63 2.72 -18.14 12.10
C PRO A 63 2.95 -17.23 13.29
N SER A 64 3.79 -17.66 14.22
CA SER A 64 4.19 -16.81 15.33
C SER A 64 4.73 -15.50 14.76
N PRO A 65 4.43 -14.33 15.36
CA PRO A 65 4.94 -13.05 14.90
C PRO A 65 6.42 -12.97 15.26
N THR A 66 7.24 -13.73 14.56
CA THR A 66 8.68 -13.81 14.78
C THR A 66 9.32 -13.38 13.50
N SER A 67 9.70 -12.09 13.46
CA SER A 67 10.88 -11.52 12.80
C SER A 67 11.45 -12.31 11.62
N ARG A 68 10.60 -12.77 10.70
CA ARG A 68 11.03 -13.33 9.43
C ARG A 68 11.29 -12.11 8.58
N GLN A 69 12.57 -11.82 8.43
CA GLN A 69 13.05 -10.85 7.47
C GLN A 69 12.20 -10.93 6.20
N LEU A 70 11.63 -9.81 5.80
CA LEU A 70 10.73 -9.78 4.66
C LEU A 70 11.54 -10.11 3.39
N ASP A 71 10.91 -10.78 2.43
CA ASP A 71 11.53 -10.99 1.11
C ASP A 71 11.70 -9.64 0.39
N GLY A 72 12.55 -9.60 -0.64
CA GLY A 72 12.90 -8.36 -1.33
C GLY A 72 11.70 -7.60 -1.92
N GLY A 73 10.68 -8.30 -2.43
CA GLY A 73 9.48 -7.68 -2.98
C GLY A 73 8.60 -7.08 -1.90
N THR A 74 8.41 -7.83 -0.82
CA THR A 74 7.68 -7.37 0.37
C THR A 74 8.37 -6.20 1.06
N CYS A 75 9.71 -6.18 1.06
CA CYS A 75 10.50 -5.06 1.54
C CYS A 75 10.34 -3.79 0.71
N LEU A 76 10.27 -3.91 -0.61
CA LEU A 76 10.00 -2.77 -1.49
C LEU A 76 8.61 -2.20 -1.22
N GLN A 77 7.61 -3.06 -1.01
CA GLN A 77 6.26 -2.61 -0.67
C GLN A 77 6.24 -1.86 0.66
N LEU A 78 6.86 -2.40 1.70
CA LEU A 78 6.93 -1.77 3.01
C LEU A 78 7.68 -0.42 2.95
N THR A 79 8.85 -0.41 2.34
CA THR A 79 9.67 0.80 2.20
C THR A 79 8.93 1.87 1.39
N GLY A 80 8.30 1.48 0.28
CA GLY A 80 7.50 2.38 -0.55
C GLY A 80 6.30 2.97 0.21
N ALA A 81 5.60 2.15 1.00
CA ALA A 81 4.51 2.64 1.84
C ALA A 81 5.00 3.65 2.89
N VAL A 82 6.12 3.40 3.57
CA VAL A 82 6.71 4.35 4.53
C VAL A 82 7.13 5.66 3.86
N VAL A 83 7.72 5.60 2.65
CA VAL A 83 8.05 6.80 1.86
C VAL A 83 6.79 7.58 1.48
N ASN A 84 5.74 6.91 1.00
CA ASN A 84 4.48 7.56 0.62
C ASN A 84 3.79 8.21 1.82
N LEU A 85 3.76 7.51 2.96
CA LEU A 85 3.23 8.03 4.22
C LEU A 85 3.97 9.31 4.62
N MET A 86 5.30 9.30 4.59
CA MET A 86 6.11 10.46 4.99
C MET A 86 6.04 11.61 3.98
N SER A 87 5.88 11.31 2.69
CA SER A 87 5.75 12.31 1.63
C SER A 87 4.47 13.13 1.76
N GLY A 88 3.36 12.50 2.15
CA GLY A 88 2.10 13.21 2.34
C GLY A 88 1.52 13.79 1.04
N ALA A 89 1.77 13.12 -0.09
CA ALA A 89 1.38 13.63 -1.41
C ALA A 89 -0.11 13.96 -1.51
N SER A 90 -0.96 13.17 -0.87
CA SER A 90 -2.37 13.46 -0.65
C SER A 90 -2.89 12.71 0.60
N PRO A 91 -4.00 13.16 1.21
CA PRO A 91 -4.60 12.47 2.37
C PRO A 91 -4.99 11.02 2.08
N ASP A 92 -5.47 10.74 0.86
CA ASP A 92 -5.84 9.39 0.43
C ASP A 92 -4.59 8.50 0.30
N ASP A 93 -3.50 9.03 -0.26
CA ASP A 93 -2.22 8.30 -0.36
C ASP A 93 -1.64 8.02 1.03
N ALA A 94 -1.69 9.00 1.94
CA ALA A 94 -1.23 8.84 3.32
C ALA A 94 -2.05 7.75 4.03
N LYS A 95 -3.37 7.75 3.86
CA LYS A 95 -4.25 6.71 4.39
C LYS A 95 -3.91 5.33 3.81
N ALA A 96 -3.80 5.21 2.49
CA ALA A 96 -3.49 3.94 1.83
C ALA A 96 -2.11 3.40 2.23
N ALA A 97 -1.13 4.28 2.38
CA ALA A 97 0.19 3.94 2.90
C ALA A 97 0.12 3.45 4.36
N GLY A 98 -0.64 4.15 5.20
CA GLY A 98 -0.87 3.73 6.58
C GLY A 98 -1.57 2.37 6.69
N ASP A 99 -2.60 2.13 5.88
CA ASP A 99 -3.30 0.85 5.80
C ASP A 99 -2.35 -0.28 5.34
N THR A 100 -1.49 -0.01 4.36
CA THR A 100 -0.45 -0.95 3.91
C THR A 100 0.54 -1.28 5.02
N ILE A 101 1.06 -0.27 5.73
CA ILE A 101 2.00 -0.45 6.85
C ILE A 101 1.35 -1.27 7.97
N ASN A 102 0.10 -0.97 8.32
CA ASN A 102 -0.64 -1.70 9.36
C ASN A 102 -0.85 -3.18 9.02
N GLY A 103 -0.91 -3.52 7.73
CA GLY A 103 -0.96 -4.92 7.26
C GLY A 103 0.29 -5.74 7.60
N PHE A 104 1.41 -5.10 7.91
CA PHE A 104 2.63 -5.76 8.40
C PHE A 104 2.64 -5.99 9.92
N HIS A 105 1.54 -5.66 10.61
CA HIS A 105 1.41 -5.78 12.06
C HIS A 105 2.59 -5.14 12.84
N PRO A 106 2.85 -3.84 12.62
CA PRO A 106 3.94 -3.15 13.29
C PRO A 106 3.73 -3.09 14.82
N PRO A 107 4.82 -2.92 15.60
CA PRO A 107 4.70 -2.65 17.03
C PRO A 107 3.97 -1.32 17.31
N ALA A 108 3.51 -1.15 18.54
CA ALA A 108 2.61 -0.05 18.91
C ALA A 108 3.22 1.35 18.70
N ASP A 109 4.53 1.51 18.89
CA ASP A 109 5.24 2.77 18.65
C ASP A 109 5.27 3.15 17.17
N VAL A 110 5.45 2.17 16.29
CA VAL A 110 5.36 2.34 14.84
C VAL A 110 3.93 2.63 14.42
N GLN A 111 2.93 1.94 14.99
CA GLN A 111 1.53 2.21 14.71
C GLN A 111 1.11 3.63 15.14
N ALA A 112 1.66 4.13 16.25
CA ALA A 112 1.46 5.51 16.68
C ALA A 112 2.06 6.50 15.67
N ALA A 113 3.28 6.24 15.18
CA ALA A 113 3.91 7.05 14.13
C ALA A 113 3.08 7.05 12.83
N VAL A 114 2.56 5.90 12.41
CA VAL A 114 1.68 5.78 11.25
C VAL A 114 0.42 6.62 11.44
N THR A 115 -0.26 6.45 12.57
CA THR A 115 -1.51 7.18 12.88
C THR A 115 -1.28 8.69 12.86
N HIS A 116 -0.15 9.14 13.40
CA HIS A 116 0.23 10.55 13.39
C HIS A 116 0.42 11.07 11.96
N PHE A 117 1.23 10.40 11.14
CA PHE A 117 1.49 10.87 9.77
C PHE A 117 0.30 10.71 8.82
N VAL A 118 -0.61 9.76 9.06
CA VAL A 118 -1.90 9.75 8.34
C VAL A 118 -2.70 11.00 8.69
N LYS A 119 -2.76 11.37 9.97
CA LYS A 119 -3.52 12.53 10.45
C LYS A 119 -2.92 13.85 9.97
N THR A 120 -1.59 13.97 9.98
CA THR A 120 -0.90 15.18 9.52
C THR A 120 -0.73 15.23 8.02
N ASN A 121 -1.07 14.16 7.29
CA ASN A 121 -0.77 14.02 5.87
C ASN A 121 0.75 14.15 5.59
N GLY A 122 1.54 13.30 6.25
CA GLY A 122 2.99 13.19 6.09
C GLY A 122 3.80 14.11 6.99
N LEU A 123 5.04 14.37 6.58
CA LEU A 123 6.01 15.15 7.35
C LEU A 123 5.76 16.65 7.24
N HIS A 124 5.57 17.31 8.37
CA HIS A 124 5.44 18.76 8.47
C HIS A 124 6.60 19.37 9.25
N SER A 125 7.17 20.49 8.77
CA SER A 125 8.30 21.15 9.45
C SER A 125 7.95 21.73 10.81
N SER A 126 6.69 22.09 11.02
CA SER A 126 6.15 22.61 12.28
C SER A 126 5.71 21.51 13.27
N ASP A 127 5.77 20.24 12.88
CA ASP A 127 5.37 19.13 13.72
C ASP A 127 6.49 18.82 14.75
N PRO A 128 6.21 18.95 16.07
CA PRO A 128 7.20 18.70 17.11
C PRO A 128 7.65 17.23 17.17
N ASP A 129 6.78 16.30 16.76
CA ASP A 129 7.03 14.86 16.87
C ASP A 129 7.64 14.27 15.60
N ARG A 130 7.76 15.08 14.53
CA ARG A 130 8.29 14.70 13.22
C ARG A 130 9.53 13.82 13.33
N SER A 131 10.56 14.33 14.00
CA SER A 131 11.86 13.66 14.07
C SER A 131 11.85 12.38 14.92
N GLN A 132 10.95 12.27 15.89
CA GLN A 132 10.77 11.03 16.64
C GLN A 132 10.10 9.98 15.75
N PHE A 133 8.94 10.30 15.19
CA PHE A 133 8.15 9.34 14.42
C PHE A 133 8.81 8.91 13.11
N SER A 134 9.53 9.80 12.41
CA SER A 134 10.32 9.38 11.24
C SER A 134 11.39 8.36 11.59
N ARG A 135 12.08 8.53 12.73
CA ARG A 135 13.11 7.59 13.18
C ARG A 135 12.51 6.26 13.57
N THR A 136 11.37 6.26 14.28
CA THR A 136 10.65 5.03 14.63
C THR A 136 10.30 4.23 13.37
N LEU A 137 9.75 4.87 12.33
CA LEU A 137 9.43 4.20 11.06
C LEU A 137 10.68 3.67 10.35
N ASN A 138 11.71 4.51 10.18
CA ASN A 138 12.93 4.12 9.46
C ASN A 138 13.66 2.96 10.15
N ASN A 139 13.83 3.03 11.47
CA ASN A 139 14.47 1.96 12.24
C ASN A 139 13.70 0.64 12.13
N TRP A 140 12.37 0.71 12.10
CA TRP A 140 11.56 -0.48 11.92
C TRP A 140 11.70 -1.06 10.51
N VAL A 141 11.67 -0.23 9.47
CA VAL A 141 11.92 -0.69 8.09
C VAL A 141 13.30 -1.36 7.97
N GLU A 142 14.35 -0.77 8.53
CA GLU A 142 15.70 -1.36 8.52
C GLU A 142 15.76 -2.74 9.20
N GLN A 143 15.00 -2.94 10.27
CA GLN A 143 14.89 -4.23 10.95
C GLN A 143 14.14 -5.27 10.11
N GLN A 144 13.10 -4.85 9.38
CA GLN A 144 12.35 -5.76 8.50
C GLN A 144 13.10 -6.05 7.19
N CYS A 145 13.89 -5.09 6.73
CA CYS A 145 14.51 -5.03 5.40
C CYS A 145 15.99 -4.70 5.45
N PRO A 146 16.83 -5.60 6.01
CA PRO A 146 18.26 -5.39 6.07
C PRO A 146 18.85 -5.41 4.65
N VAL A 147 19.63 -4.37 4.35
CA VAL A 147 20.47 -4.34 3.16
C VAL A 147 21.60 -5.34 3.34
N GLN A 148 21.63 -6.38 2.50
CA GLN A 148 22.77 -7.29 2.41
C GLN A 148 24.01 -6.46 2.04
N GLN A 149 24.90 -6.22 2.99
CA GLN A 149 26.20 -5.61 2.71
C GLN A 149 26.94 -6.55 1.75
N PRO A 150 27.54 -6.07 0.66
CA PRO A 150 28.38 -6.92 -0.17
C PRO A 150 29.50 -7.47 0.71
N GLU A 151 29.61 -8.80 0.80
CA GLU A 151 30.68 -9.45 1.55
C GLU A 151 32.02 -8.87 1.08
N LYS A 152 32.76 -8.25 2.01
CA LYS A 152 34.12 -7.78 1.72
C LYS A 152 34.96 -9.00 1.35
N LYS A 153 35.20 -9.19 0.05
CA LYS A 153 36.07 -10.25 -0.46
C LYS A 153 37.45 -10.10 0.21
N PRO A 154 37.95 -11.09 0.97
CA PRO A 154 39.27 -11.01 1.55
C PRO A 154 40.31 -10.91 0.43
N LYS A 155 41.30 -10.04 0.64
CA LYS A 155 42.42 -9.79 -0.27
C LYS A 155 43.49 -10.86 -0.13
#